data_AF-A0A7C7GUB0-F1
#
_entry.id   AF-A0A7C7GUB0-F1
#
_cell.length_a   1.000
_cell.length_b   1.000
_cell.length_c   1.000
_cell.angle_alpha   90.00
_cell.angle_beta   90.00
_cell.angle_gamma   90.00
#
_symmetry.space_group_name_H-M   'P 1'
#
loop_
_entity.id
_entity.type
_entity.pdbx_description
1 polymer ?
#
loop_
_entity_poly.entity_id
_entity_poly.type
_entity_poly.pdbx_seq_one_letter_code
_entity_poly.pdbx_strand_id
1 'polypeptide(L)' 'MNKPTSEACGSYIVRDKRGTYMSGYSQQLGESKARAWARHCAKRSKGVLYFRKAEGEPEEELESYLVTLKNKG' A
#
# COMPACT_ATOMS: atom_id res chain seq x y z
N MET A 1 -13.47 -2.84 -29.87
CA MET A 1 -13.04 -3.96 -29.01
C MET A 1 -13.47 -3.65 -27.58
N ASN A 2 -14.61 -4.17 -27.14
CA ASN A 2 -15.06 -4.03 -25.76
C ASN A 2 -14.40 -5.14 -24.93
N LYS A 3 -13.28 -4.84 -24.28
CA LYS A 3 -12.79 -5.71 -23.21
C LYS A 3 -13.54 -5.33 -21.93
N PRO A 4 -14.18 -6.27 -21.22
CA PRO A 4 -14.75 -5.99 -19.93
C PRO A 4 -13.58 -5.79 -18.98
N THR A 5 -13.16 -4.54 -18.74
CA THR A 5 -12.12 -4.24 -17.74
C THR A 5 -12.81 -4.10 -16.38
N SER A 6 -13.64 -5.09 -16.04
CA SER A 6 -14.24 -5.27 -14.72
C SER A 6 -13.50 -6.40 -14.02
N GLU A 7 -12.19 -6.24 -13.85
CA GLU A 7 -11.43 -6.99 -12.86
C GLU A 7 -10.85 -5.93 -11.93
N ALA A 8 -11.47 -5.79 -10.76
CA ALA A 8 -11.07 -4.85 -9.73
C ALA A 8 -9.56 -4.97 -9.48
N CYS A 9 -8.80 -4.05 -10.06
CA CYS A 9 -7.36 -4.00 -9.88
C CYS A 9 -7.09 -3.19 -8.63
N GLY A 10 -6.76 -3.89 -7.55
CA GLY A 10 -6.46 -3.26 -6.29
C GLY A 10 -5.21 -2.39 -6.37
N SER A 11 -5.07 -1.53 -5.37
CA SER A 11 -3.95 -0.60 -5.24
C SER A 11 -3.26 -0.81 -3.90
N TYR A 12 -1.94 -0.93 -3.93
CA TYR A 12 -1.12 -0.88 -2.74
C TYR A 12 -0.86 0.57 -2.36
N ILE A 13 -1.25 0.97 -1.17
CA ILE A 13 -1.19 2.35 -0.68
C ILE A 13 -0.17 2.41 0.45
N VAL A 14 0.73 3.37 0.39
CA VAL A 14 1.74 3.59 1.43
C VAL A 14 1.37 4.86 2.18
N ARG A 15 1.26 4.77 3.50
CA ARG A 15 1.11 5.92 4.40
C ARG A 15 2.31 6.05 5.31
N ASP A 16 2.67 7.26 5.70
CA ASP A 16 3.75 7.52 6.65
C ASP A 16 3.32 7.22 8.10
N LYS A 17 4.25 7.43 9.05
CA LYS A 17 3.99 7.23 10.47
C LYS A 17 2.88 8.10 11.08
N ARG A 18 2.44 9.14 10.36
CA ARG A 18 1.37 10.06 10.78
C ARG A 18 0.04 9.71 10.08
N GLY A 19 0.01 8.66 9.26
CA GLY A 19 -1.14 8.29 8.43
C GLY A 19 -1.26 9.09 7.13
N THR A 20 -0.26 9.92 6.81
CA THR A 20 -0.25 10.76 5.59
C THR A 20 -0.03 9.88 4.38
N TYR A 21 -0.87 10.02 3.35
CA TYR A 21 -0.68 9.33 2.07
C TYR A 21 0.68 9.71 1.45
N MET A 22 1.45 8.71 1.05
CA MET A 22 2.76 8.90 0.42
C MET A 22 2.73 8.48 -1.04
N SER A 23 2.27 7.28 -1.36
CA SER A 23 2.31 6.74 -2.71
C SER A 23 1.31 5.60 -2.88
N GLY A 24 0.92 5.35 -4.13
CA GLY A 24 0.00 4.30 -4.53
C GLY A 24 0.55 3.52 -5.72
N TYR A 25 0.42 2.20 -5.70
CA TYR A 25 0.92 1.30 -6.74
C TYR A 25 -0.21 0.38 -7.19
N SER A 26 -0.68 0.57 -8.42
CA SER A 26 -1.78 -0.22 -9.00
C SER A 26 -1.30 -1.62 -9.38
N GLN A 27 -2.10 -2.65 -9.08
CA GLN A 27 -1.87 -4.02 -9.54
C GLN A 27 -1.87 -4.14 -11.08
N GLN A 28 -2.48 -3.18 -11.81
CA GLN A 28 -2.48 -3.17 -13.28
C GLN A 28 -1.06 -3.09 -13.87
N LEU A 29 -0.10 -2.53 -13.13
CA LEU A 29 1.30 -2.43 -13.54
C LEU A 29 2.10 -3.72 -13.21
N GLY A 30 1.43 -4.73 -12.65
CA GLY A 30 1.99 -6.01 -12.23
C GLY A 30 1.97 -6.14 -10.70
N GLU A 31 1.14 -7.05 -10.19
CA GLU A 31 0.91 -7.26 -8.76
C GLU A 31 2.20 -7.42 -7.95
N SER A 32 3.06 -8.37 -8.33
CA SER A 32 4.27 -8.67 -7.56
C SER A 32 5.23 -7.48 -7.50
N LYS A 33 5.34 -6.71 -8.59
CA LYS A 33 6.20 -5.52 -8.66
C LYS A 33 5.60 -4.37 -7.85
N ALA A 34 4.31 -4.10 -8.03
CA ALA A 34 3.58 -3.06 -7.30
C ALA A 34 3.68 -3.30 -5.78
N ARG A 35 3.44 -4.54 -5.33
CA ARG A 35 3.58 -4.93 -3.93
C ARG A 35 5.01 -4.76 -3.42
N ALA A 36 6.00 -5.23 -4.17
CA ALA A 36 7.40 -5.15 -3.75
C ALA A 36 7.86 -3.69 -3.58
N TRP A 37 7.45 -2.81 -4.50
CA TRP A 37 7.77 -1.37 -4.43
C TRP A 37 7.06 -0.69 -3.28
N ALA A 38 5.76 -0.94 -3.10
CA ALA A 38 4.99 -0.40 -2.00
C ALA A 38 5.58 -0.81 -0.64
N ARG A 39 5.95 -2.09 -0.51
CA ARG A 39 6.63 -2.63 0.67
C ARG A 39 7.97 -1.95 0.94
N HIS A 40 8.79 -1.77 -0.10
CA HIS A 40 10.08 -1.11 0.04
C HIS A 40 9.92 0.37 0.46
N CYS A 41 8.93 1.05 -0.09
CA CYS A 41 8.59 2.43 0.26
C CYS A 41 8.12 2.53 1.74
N ALA A 42 7.20 1.66 2.16
CA ALA A 42 6.71 1.62 3.54
C ALA A 42 7.84 1.34 4.56
N LYS A 43 8.77 0.42 4.24
CA LYS A 43 9.96 0.17 5.06
C LYS A 43 10.84 1.42 5.19
N ARG A 44 11.12 2.09 4.07
CA ARG A 44 12.00 3.26 4.04
C ARG A 44 11.38 4.46 4.77
N SER A 45 10.07 4.66 4.63
CA SER A 45 9.35 5.75 5.29
C SER A 45 9.03 5.47 6.76
N LYS A 46 9.31 4.25 7.25
CA LYS A 46 8.85 3.76 8.57
C LYS A 46 7.32 3.93 8.71
N GLY A 47 6.63 3.61 7.63
CA GLY A 47 5.19 3.81 7.45
C GLY A 47 4.42 2.50 7.45
N VAL A 48 3.24 2.53 6.84
CA VAL A 48 2.32 1.39 6.77
C VAL A 48 1.92 1.15 5.32
N LEU A 49 1.86 -0.12 4.94
CA LEU A 49 1.39 -0.61 3.66
C LEU A 49 -0.05 -1.08 3.81
N TYR A 50 -0.93 -0.50 3.00
CA TYR A 50 -2.33 -0.87 2.84
C TYR A 50 -2.58 -1.46 1.47
N PHE A 51 -3.66 -2.20 1.34
CA PHE A 51 -4.20 -2.66 0.07
C PHE A 51 -5.67 -2.27 -0.02
N ARG A 52 -6.05 -1.72 -1.16
CA ARG A 52 -7.43 -1.35 -1.46
C ARG A 52 -7.89 -2.13 -2.68
N LYS A 53 -8.92 -2.96 -2.52
CA LYS A 53 -9.40 -3.87 -3.58
C LYS A 53 -9.99 -3.16 -4.79
N ALA A 54 -10.72 -2.06 -4.57
CA ALA A 54 -11.25 -1.20 -5.63
C ALA A 54 -11.39 0.25 -5.13
N GLU A 55 -11.56 1.20 -6.04
CA GLU A 55 -11.85 2.58 -5.63
C GLU A 55 -13.17 2.65 -4.84
N GLY A 56 -13.15 3.33 -3.69
CA GLY A 56 -14.29 3.39 -2.77
C GLY A 56 -14.34 2.26 -1.73
N GLU A 57 -13.57 1.18 -1.91
CA GLU A 57 -13.47 0.10 -0.93
C GLU A 57 -12.53 0.48 0.24
N PRO A 58 -12.69 -0.16 1.42
CA PRO A 58 -11.80 0.06 2.54
C PRO A 58 -10.34 -0.30 2.22
N GLU A 59 -9.42 0.43 2.86
CA GLU A 59 -8.00 0.14 2.86
C GLU A 59 -7.70 -0.91 3.95
N GLU A 60 -7.20 -2.08 3.56
CA GLU A 60 -6.77 -3.14 4.47
C GLU A 60 -5.29 -3.00 4.78
N GLU A 61 -4.92 -2.88 6.06
CA GLU A 61 -3.51 -2.87 6.47
C GLU A 61 -2.88 -4.24 6.21
N LEU A 62 -1.80 -4.26 5.42
CA LEU A 62 -1.04 -5.47 5.14
C LEU A 62 0.20 -5.60 6.01
N GLU A 63 1.00 -4.54 6.10
CA GLU A 63 2.30 -4.54 6.78
C GLU A 63 2.57 -3.18 7.43
N SER A 64 2.94 -3.17 8.71
CA SER A 64 3.30 -1.97 9.46
C SER A 64 4.79 -1.95 9.79
N TYR A 65 5.46 -0.84 9.47
CA TYR A 65 6.87 -0.57 9.73
C TYR A 65 7.06 0.63 10.66
N LEU A 66 6.01 0.98 11.41
CA LEU A 66 6.08 2.00 12.43
C LEU A 66 7.15 1.61 13.43
N VAL A 67 8.11 2.50 13.66
CA VAL A 67 9.07 2.31 14.75
C VAL A 67 8.28 2.52 16.03
N THR A 68 7.87 1.43 16.68
CA THR A 68 7.54 1.48 18.10
C THR A 68 8.81 1.95 18.79
N LEU A 69 8.81 3.19 19.26
CA LEU A 69 9.80 3.64 20.24
C LEU A 69 9.61 2.74 21.46
N LYS A 70 10.29 1.59 21.48
CA LYS A 70 10.59 0.93 22.74
C LYS A 70 11.50 1.92 23.46
N ASN A 71 10.91 2.69 24.37
CA ASN A 71 11.62 3.55 25.30
C ASN A 71 12.80 2.75 25.84
N LYS A 72 14.03 3.13 25.46
CA LYS A 72 15.19 2.77 26.24
C LYS A 72 15.05 3.57 27.52
N GLY A 73 14.72 2.86 28.60
CA GLY A 73 14.75 3.40 29.96
C GLY A 73 16.14 3.82 30.39
#